data_AF-A0A4R4S755-F1
#
_entry.id   AF-A0A4R4S755-F1
#
_cell.length_a   1.000
_cell.length_b   1.000
_cell.length_c   1.000
_cell.angle_alpha   90.00
_cell.angle_beta   90.00
_cell.angle_gamma   90.00
#
_symmetry.space_group_name_H-M   'P 1'
#
loop_
_entity.id
_entity.type
_entity.pdbx_description
1 polymer ?
#
loop_
_entity_poly.entity_id
_entity_poly.type
_entity_poly.pdbx_seq_one_letter_code
_entity_poly.pdbx_strand_id
1 'polypeptide(L)'
;MIVITLVIAALMGILAGQTARKNKVAYKLLPLLRPRHILTGIASVVVTFTAIVAFMAPGWTILNWGWWSAVGGVGNMSLGQTQGTGTAGVVIGIAVLTAVLVALPALAMVEELQYRAGAENQTTGKRIRRAVAFGFVHMIVGVPVAAALALSIAGGVFTWVYLRGVKRSKSSNPAVKAGQGLADATLVHTVHNVVAVGAAAVVLLLL
;
A
#
# COMPACT_ATOMS: atom_id res chain seq x y z
N MET A 1 5.99 -1.25 26.47
CA MET A 1 5.45 -1.60 25.14
C MET A 1 4.12 -0.89 24.84
N ILE A 2 3.09 -1.00 25.69
CA ILE A 2 1.76 -0.39 25.45
C ILE A 2 1.81 1.13 25.15
N VAL A 3 2.58 1.91 25.92
CA VAL A 3 2.72 3.37 25.69
C VAL A 3 3.29 3.68 24.30
N ILE A 4 4.29 2.92 23.85
CA ILE A 4 4.90 3.09 22.51
C ILE A 4 3.87 2.75 21.43
N THR A 5 3.12 1.65 21.59
CA THR A 5 2.04 1.26 20.68
C THR A 5 0.95 2.34 20.59
N LEU A 6 0.54 2.93 21.72
CA LEU A 6 -0.43 4.02 21.77
C LEU A 6 0.06 5.29 21.06
N VAL A 7 1.31 5.67 21.29
CA VAL A 7 1.92 6.85 20.64
C VAL A 7 1.98 6.64 19.13
N ILE A 8 2.46 5.47 18.68
CA ILE A 8 2.53 5.15 17.24
C ILE A 8 1.13 5.13 16.62
N ALA A 9 0.15 4.50 17.29
CA ALA A 9 -1.22 4.45 16.81
C ALA A 9 -1.85 5.85 16.69
N ALA A 10 -1.66 6.71 17.70
CA ALA A 10 -2.13 8.09 17.66
C ALA A 10 -1.46 8.88 16.53
N LEU A 11 -0.14 8.75 16.37
CA LEU A 11 0.60 9.39 15.27
C LEU A 11 0.10 8.92 13.91
N MET A 12 -0.08 7.61 13.71
CA MET A 12 -0.62 7.05 12.47
C MET A 12 -2.03 7.58 12.18
N GLY A 13 -2.91 7.62 13.18
CA GLY A 13 -4.26 8.17 13.04
C GLY A 13 -4.26 9.67 12.67
N ILE A 14 -3.42 10.47 13.33
CA ILE A 14 -3.27 11.90 13.04
C ILE A 14 -2.74 12.11 11.62
N LEU A 15 -1.68 11.41 11.24
CA LEU A 15 -1.05 11.51 9.92
C LEU A 15 -1.98 11.03 8.80
N ALA A 16 -2.71 9.94 9.02
CA ALA A 16 -3.75 9.46 8.10
C ALA A 16 -4.85 10.52 7.92
N GLY A 17 -5.36 11.10 9.01
CA GLY A 17 -6.38 12.14 8.97
C GLY A 17 -5.90 13.46 8.34
N GLN A 18 -4.64 13.84 8.54
CA GLN A 18 -4.03 14.99 7.87
C GLN A 18 -3.88 14.72 6.35
N THR A 19 -3.44 13.52 5.98
CA THR A 19 -3.25 13.11 4.58
C THR A 19 -4.58 13.08 3.84
N ALA A 20 -5.63 12.51 4.45
CA ALA A 20 -6.99 12.51 3.94
C ALA A 20 -7.52 13.94 3.69
N ARG A 21 -7.33 14.85 4.66
CA ARG A 21 -7.76 16.25 4.56
C ARG A 21 -7.01 17.03 3.50
N LYS A 22 -5.71 16.78 3.32
CA LYS A 22 -4.86 17.48 2.33
C LYS A 22 -5.14 17.00 0.90
N ASN A 23 -5.44 15.72 0.71
CA ASN A 23 -5.59 15.10 -0.61
C ASN A 23 -7.05 14.77 -0.96
N LYS A 24 -7.97 15.72 -0.76
CA LYS A 24 -9.40 15.55 -1.07
C LYS A 24 -9.68 15.14 -2.52
N VAL A 25 -8.78 15.48 -3.43
CA VAL A 25 -8.86 15.10 -4.85
C VAL A 25 -8.96 13.58 -5.01
N ALA A 26 -8.25 12.79 -4.19
CA ALA A 26 -8.30 11.33 -4.26
C ALA A 26 -9.72 10.78 -4.09
N TYR A 27 -10.50 11.35 -3.16
CA TYR A 27 -11.88 10.94 -2.92
C TYR A 27 -12.81 11.33 -4.07
N LYS A 28 -12.52 12.42 -4.78
CA LYS A 28 -13.25 12.81 -5.99
C LYS A 28 -13.00 11.87 -7.17
N LEU A 29 -11.97 11.01 -7.11
CA LEU A 29 -11.74 9.98 -8.12
C LEU A 29 -12.61 8.74 -7.92
N LEU A 30 -13.10 8.46 -6.70
CA LEU A 30 -13.86 7.25 -6.40
C LEU A 30 -15.10 7.05 -7.29
N PRO A 31 -15.88 8.08 -7.64
CA PRO A 31 -16.98 7.94 -8.60
C PRO A 31 -16.54 7.51 -10.02
N LEU A 32 -15.26 7.63 -10.34
CA LEU A 32 -14.68 7.20 -11.63
C LEU A 32 -14.20 5.76 -11.61
N LEU A 33 -14.42 5.02 -10.52
CA LEU A 33 -14.11 3.60 -10.42
C LEU A 33 -14.85 2.83 -11.54
N ARG A 34 -14.15 1.88 -12.17
CA ARG A 34 -14.68 1.05 -13.25
C ARG A 34 -14.41 -0.42 -12.91
N PRO A 35 -15.18 -1.38 -13.46
CA PRO A 35 -14.95 -2.81 -13.22
C PRO A 35 -13.50 -3.24 -13.48
N ARG A 36 -12.86 -2.68 -14.53
CA ARG A 36 -11.44 -2.93 -14.82
C ARG A 36 -10.50 -2.52 -13.66
N HIS A 37 -10.81 -1.46 -12.92
CA HIS A 37 -10.00 -1.01 -11.78
C HIS A 37 -10.16 -1.98 -10.61
N ILE A 38 -11.39 -2.42 -10.37
CA ILE A 38 -11.71 -3.43 -9.33
C ILE A 38 -10.96 -4.74 -9.63
N LEU A 39 -11.15 -5.28 -10.83
CA LEU A 39 -10.53 -6.54 -11.24
C LEU A 39 -9.00 -6.46 -11.21
N THR A 40 -8.42 -5.36 -11.70
CA THR A 40 -6.95 -5.19 -11.67
C THR A 40 -6.44 -5.02 -10.24
N GLY A 41 -7.18 -4.33 -9.37
CA GLY A 41 -6.82 -4.16 -7.96
C GLY A 41 -6.83 -5.49 -7.21
N ILE A 42 -7.89 -6.29 -7.36
CA ILE A 42 -7.99 -7.64 -6.79
C ILE A 42 -6.89 -8.55 -7.34
N ALA A 43 -6.70 -8.58 -8.67
CA ALA A 43 -5.63 -9.37 -9.27
C ALA A 43 -4.24 -8.96 -8.76
N SER A 44 -4.00 -7.67 -8.54
CA SER A 44 -2.77 -7.17 -7.93
C SER A 44 -2.58 -7.72 -6.51
N VAL A 45 -3.63 -7.78 -5.69
CA VAL A 45 -3.55 -8.41 -4.34
C VAL A 45 -3.19 -9.88 -4.44
N VAL A 46 -3.86 -10.63 -5.33
CA VAL A 46 -3.59 -12.06 -5.53
C VAL A 46 -2.14 -12.28 -5.96
N VAL A 47 -1.64 -11.49 -6.90
CA VAL A 47 -0.23 -11.56 -7.35
C VAL A 47 0.72 -11.23 -6.21
N THR A 48 0.48 -10.16 -5.44
CA THR A 48 1.31 -9.80 -4.29
C THR A 48 1.33 -10.90 -3.25
N PHE A 49 0.17 -11.43 -2.86
CA PHE A 49 0.10 -12.49 -1.85
C PHE A 49 0.79 -13.78 -2.32
N THR A 50 0.57 -14.16 -3.58
CA THR A 50 1.26 -15.31 -4.20
C THR A 50 2.78 -15.12 -4.19
N ALA A 51 3.25 -13.91 -4.50
CA ALA A 51 4.67 -13.58 -4.45
C ALA A 51 5.23 -13.63 -3.03
N ILE A 52 4.49 -13.16 -2.02
CA ILE A 52 4.89 -13.29 -0.60
C ILE A 52 5.11 -14.75 -0.26
N VAL A 53 4.12 -15.61 -0.54
CA VAL A 53 4.22 -17.06 -0.27
C VAL A 53 5.41 -17.68 -1.01
N ALA A 54 5.59 -17.35 -2.30
CA ALA A 54 6.69 -17.86 -3.10
C ALA A 54 8.06 -17.41 -2.57
N PHE A 55 8.21 -16.16 -2.12
CA PHE A 55 9.45 -15.67 -1.54
C PHE A 55 9.72 -16.25 -0.16
N MET A 56 8.69 -16.56 0.64
CA MET A 56 8.87 -17.15 1.96
C MET A 56 9.11 -18.67 1.91
N ALA A 57 8.66 -19.36 0.85
CA ALA A 57 8.75 -20.83 0.70
C ALA A 57 10.15 -21.43 0.89
N PRO A 58 11.27 -20.81 0.45
CA PRO A 58 12.61 -21.34 0.68
C PRO A 58 13.07 -21.33 2.15
N GLY A 59 12.34 -20.67 3.06
CA GLY A 59 12.69 -20.60 4.48
C GLY A 59 13.92 -19.74 4.80
N TRP A 60 14.36 -18.89 3.87
CA TRP A 60 15.53 -18.04 4.09
C TRP A 60 15.25 -16.99 5.17
N THR A 61 16.06 -16.99 6.22
CA THR A 61 15.87 -16.13 7.39
C THR A 61 15.84 -14.64 7.04
N ILE A 62 16.65 -14.21 6.07
CA ILE A 62 16.69 -12.81 5.60
C ILE A 62 15.36 -12.36 4.98
N LEU A 63 14.58 -13.26 4.39
CA LEU A 63 13.30 -12.94 3.76
C LEU A 63 12.18 -12.72 4.79
N ASN A 64 12.31 -13.34 5.97
CA ASN A 64 11.44 -13.14 7.12
C ASN A 64 11.85 -11.94 7.98
N TRP A 65 13.02 -11.37 7.73
CA TRP A 65 13.56 -10.27 8.53
C TRP A 65 12.89 -8.95 8.21
N GLY A 66 12.58 -8.20 9.27
CA GLY A 66 12.25 -6.77 9.26
C GLY A 66 12.72 -6.13 10.56
N TRP A 67 12.94 -4.82 10.60
CA TRP A 67 13.53 -4.18 11.80
C TRP A 67 12.70 -4.39 13.07
N TRP A 68 11.38 -4.55 12.95
CA TRP A 68 10.49 -4.85 14.08
C TRP A 68 10.88 -6.17 14.77
N SER A 69 11.20 -7.20 13.99
CA SER A 69 11.70 -8.47 14.51
C SER A 69 13.09 -8.33 15.16
N ALA A 70 13.94 -7.44 14.62
CA ALA A 70 15.30 -7.22 15.13
C ALA A 70 15.32 -6.57 16.52
N VAL A 71 14.29 -5.80 16.87
CA VAL A 71 14.13 -5.19 18.21
C VAL A 71 13.34 -6.07 19.18
N GLY A 72 13.16 -7.36 18.87
CA GLY A 72 12.43 -8.32 19.69
C GLY A 72 10.90 -8.23 19.56
N GLY A 73 10.41 -7.52 18.54
CA GLY A 73 8.99 -7.42 18.23
C GLY A 73 8.44 -8.75 17.70
N VAL A 74 7.32 -9.19 18.27
CA VAL A 74 6.57 -10.37 17.81
C VAL A 74 5.24 -9.92 17.24
N GLY A 75 4.87 -10.46 16.08
CA GLY A 75 3.67 -10.10 15.33
C GLY A 75 3.90 -8.94 14.35
N ASN A 76 2.82 -8.33 13.86
CA ASN A 76 2.87 -7.23 12.91
C ASN A 76 2.46 -5.90 13.58
N MET A 77 3.44 -5.01 13.76
CA MET A 77 3.24 -3.69 14.36
C MET A 77 2.24 -2.83 13.59
N SER A 78 2.23 -2.87 12.26
CA SER A 78 1.31 -2.09 11.42
C SER A 78 -0.14 -2.60 11.51
N LEU A 79 -0.34 -3.82 12.04
CA LEU A 79 -1.66 -4.41 12.31
C LEU A 79 -2.01 -4.41 13.81
N GLY A 80 -1.20 -3.76 14.67
CA GLY A 80 -1.42 -3.73 16.13
C GLY A 80 -1.21 -5.06 16.84
N GLN A 81 -0.69 -6.08 16.15
CA GLN A 81 -0.38 -7.39 16.73
C GLN A 81 0.99 -7.34 17.42
N THR A 82 1.01 -6.87 18.66
CA THR A 82 2.21 -6.89 19.52
C THR A 82 1.94 -7.68 20.79
N GLN A 83 2.88 -8.55 21.18
CA GLN A 83 2.75 -9.33 22.43
C GLN A 83 2.56 -8.40 23.65
N GLY A 84 1.66 -8.81 24.57
CA GLY A 84 1.47 -8.15 25.87
C GLY A 84 0.47 -6.99 25.91
N THR A 85 -0.39 -6.82 24.89
CA THR A 85 -1.35 -5.71 24.83
C THR A 85 -2.80 -6.10 25.19
N GLY A 86 -3.15 -7.39 25.18
CA GLY A 86 -4.49 -7.89 25.51
C GLY A 86 -5.61 -7.19 24.70
N THR A 87 -6.78 -6.99 25.31
CA THR A 87 -7.93 -6.31 24.68
C THR A 87 -7.61 -4.87 24.24
N ALA A 88 -6.74 -4.17 24.97
CA ALA A 88 -6.34 -2.81 24.60
C ALA A 88 -5.59 -2.78 23.25
N GLY A 89 -4.75 -3.79 22.98
CA GLY A 89 -4.06 -3.93 21.69
C GLY A 89 -5.02 -4.12 20.52
N VAL A 90 -6.06 -4.92 20.71
CA VAL A 90 -7.09 -5.15 19.70
C VAL A 90 -7.84 -3.86 19.38
N VAL A 91 -8.28 -3.11 20.40
CA VAL A 91 -8.97 -1.83 20.22
C VAL A 91 -8.09 -0.82 19.49
N ILE A 92 -6.81 -0.72 19.87
CA ILE A 92 -5.84 0.16 19.20
C ILE A 92 -5.64 -0.28 17.75
N GLY A 93 -5.48 -1.58 17.49
CA GLY A 93 -5.34 -2.13 16.14
C GLY A 93 -6.53 -1.79 15.26
N ILE A 94 -7.76 -1.99 15.76
CA ILE A 94 -8.99 -1.63 15.04
C ILE A 94 -9.05 -0.12 14.75
N ALA A 95 -8.71 0.72 15.73
CA ALA A 95 -8.71 2.18 15.55
C ALA A 95 -7.72 2.63 14.47
N VAL A 96 -6.49 2.08 14.48
CA VAL A 96 -5.47 2.35 13.45
C VAL A 96 -5.92 1.85 12.10
N LEU A 97 -6.39 0.61 12.00
CA LEU A 97 -6.87 0.04 10.74
C LEU A 97 -8.03 0.85 10.15
N THR A 98 -8.95 1.30 11.00
CA THR A 98 -10.06 2.16 10.58
C THR A 98 -9.57 3.51 10.06
N ALA A 99 -8.66 4.16 10.78
CA ALA A 99 -8.06 5.43 10.36
C ALA A 99 -7.31 5.30 9.03
N VAL A 100 -6.54 4.21 8.86
CA VAL A 100 -5.84 3.89 7.62
C VAL A 100 -6.84 3.64 6.49
N LEU A 101 -7.88 2.82 6.72
CA LEU A 101 -8.95 2.52 5.76
C LEU A 101 -9.58 3.78 5.18
N VAL A 102 -9.93 4.74 6.05
CA VAL A 102 -10.51 6.03 5.62
C VAL A 102 -9.51 6.85 4.81
N ALA A 103 -8.21 6.77 5.13
CA ALA A 103 -7.17 7.51 4.44
C ALA A 103 -6.65 6.84 3.14
N LEU A 104 -7.06 5.59 2.84
CA LEU A 104 -6.49 4.82 1.73
C LEU A 104 -6.50 5.52 0.37
N PRO A 105 -7.59 6.19 -0.07
CA PRO A 105 -7.56 6.88 -1.36
C PRO A 105 -6.49 7.96 -1.40
N ALA A 106 -6.37 8.74 -0.31
CA ALA A 106 -5.39 9.80 -0.19
C ALA A 106 -3.96 9.27 -0.13
N LEU A 107 -3.71 8.20 0.65
CA LEU A 107 -2.41 7.54 0.73
C LEU A 107 -1.98 6.98 -0.63
N ALA A 108 -2.89 6.26 -1.32
CA ALA A 108 -2.64 5.75 -2.66
C ALA A 108 -2.30 6.88 -3.63
N MET A 109 -3.02 8.00 -3.61
CA MET A 109 -2.71 9.14 -4.49
C MET A 109 -1.32 9.73 -4.24
N VAL A 110 -0.93 9.88 -2.97
CA VAL A 110 0.40 10.41 -2.61
C VAL A 110 1.51 9.48 -3.11
N GLU A 111 1.35 8.17 -2.92
CA GLU A 111 2.32 7.18 -3.38
C GLU A 111 2.39 7.13 -4.92
N GLU A 112 1.26 7.17 -5.60
CA GLU A 112 1.24 7.19 -7.07
C GLU A 112 1.86 8.48 -7.62
N LEU A 113 1.65 9.64 -6.96
CA LEU A 113 2.35 10.88 -7.32
C LEU A 113 3.85 10.75 -7.16
N GLN A 114 4.31 10.20 -6.04
CA GLN A 114 5.74 10.08 -5.74
C GLN A 114 6.46 9.12 -6.70
N TYR A 115 5.84 7.96 -6.97
CA TYR A 115 6.53 6.89 -7.70
C TYR A 115 6.18 6.82 -9.19
N ARG A 116 4.99 7.26 -9.63
CA ARG A 116 4.51 7.05 -11.01
C ARG A 116 4.43 8.32 -11.84
N ALA A 117 4.34 9.49 -11.21
CA ALA A 117 4.37 10.74 -11.97
C ALA A 117 5.60 10.82 -12.89
N GLY A 118 5.33 11.07 -14.17
CA GLY A 118 6.34 11.17 -15.23
C GLY A 118 6.93 9.83 -15.70
N ALA A 119 6.38 8.68 -15.29
CA ALA A 119 6.89 7.37 -15.69
C ALA A 119 6.86 7.14 -17.22
N GLU A 120 5.91 7.75 -17.94
CA GLU A 120 5.80 7.72 -19.40
C GLU A 120 7.05 8.24 -20.12
N ASN A 121 7.79 9.16 -19.50
CA ASN A 121 9.02 9.75 -20.05
C ASN A 121 10.30 9.05 -19.53
N GLN A 122 10.16 7.95 -18.80
CA GLN A 122 11.29 7.25 -18.17
C GLN A 122 11.67 5.98 -18.93
N THR A 123 12.95 5.62 -18.86
CA THR A 123 13.44 4.33 -19.33
C THR A 123 12.86 3.18 -18.51
N THR A 124 12.81 1.99 -19.10
CA THR A 124 12.36 0.77 -18.41
C THR A 124 13.15 0.52 -17.12
N GLY A 125 14.47 0.72 -17.15
CA GLY A 125 15.32 0.56 -15.95
C GLY A 125 14.94 1.51 -14.81
N LYS A 126 14.63 2.78 -15.10
CA LYS A 126 14.20 3.74 -14.07
C LYS A 126 12.83 3.37 -13.48
N ARG A 127 11.91 2.86 -14.31
CA ARG A 127 10.60 2.35 -13.85
C ARG A 127 10.76 1.15 -12.92
N ILE A 128 11.64 0.20 -13.26
CA ILE A 128 11.95 -0.95 -12.42
C ILE A 128 12.52 -0.49 -11.07
N ARG A 129 13.51 0.41 -11.08
CA ARG A 129 14.10 0.94 -9.83
C ARG A 129 13.06 1.61 -8.94
N ARG A 130 12.11 2.37 -9.53
CA ARG A 130 11.02 3.00 -8.78
C ARG A 130 10.02 1.99 -8.21
N ALA A 131 9.72 0.90 -8.95
CA ALA A 131 8.90 -0.19 -8.44
C ALA A 131 9.57 -0.91 -7.26
N VAL A 132 10.88 -1.17 -7.35
CA VAL A 132 11.66 -1.74 -6.24
C VAL A 132 11.68 -0.78 -5.05
N ALA A 133 11.99 0.51 -5.26
CA ALA A 133 11.98 1.50 -4.18
C ALA A 133 10.60 1.64 -3.52
N PHE A 134 9.51 1.49 -4.29
CA PHE A 134 8.15 1.46 -3.76
C PHE A 134 7.93 0.28 -2.82
N GLY A 135 8.41 -0.93 -3.14
CA GLY A 135 8.28 -2.06 -2.23
C GLY A 135 9.12 -1.88 -0.96
N PHE A 136 10.38 -1.50 -1.11
CA PHE A 136 11.34 -1.40 0.01
C PHE A 136 11.05 -0.26 0.99
N VAL A 137 10.36 0.82 0.58
CA VAL A 137 9.96 1.87 1.53
C VAL A 137 9.06 1.33 2.65
N HIS A 138 8.32 0.25 2.38
CA HIS A 138 7.43 -0.37 3.37
C HIS A 138 8.20 -1.10 4.47
N MET A 139 9.49 -1.40 4.29
CA MET A 139 10.31 -1.90 5.38
C MET A 139 10.40 -0.91 6.54
N ILE A 140 10.23 0.41 6.28
CA ILE A 140 10.19 1.44 7.32
C ILE A 140 9.06 1.17 8.33
N VAL A 141 7.92 0.61 7.89
CA VAL A 141 6.79 0.26 8.76
C VAL A 141 6.85 -1.18 9.30
N GLY A 142 8.01 -1.82 9.20
CA GLY A 142 8.28 -3.14 9.78
C GLY A 142 7.92 -4.32 8.88
N VAL A 143 7.60 -4.07 7.60
CA VAL A 143 7.30 -5.13 6.63
C VAL A 143 8.57 -5.95 6.34
N PRO A 144 8.50 -7.29 6.31
CA PRO A 144 9.66 -8.14 6.06
C PRO A 144 10.13 -8.04 4.60
N VAL A 145 11.38 -8.43 4.34
CA VAL A 145 12.00 -8.34 3.00
C VAL A 145 11.19 -9.08 1.93
N ALA A 146 10.65 -10.27 2.23
CA ALA A 146 9.80 -11.02 1.29
C ALA A 146 8.60 -10.19 0.82
N ALA A 147 7.94 -9.51 1.76
CA ALA A 147 6.80 -8.67 1.47
C ALA A 147 7.21 -7.36 0.77
N ALA A 148 8.37 -6.79 1.08
CA ALA A 148 8.90 -5.66 0.31
C ALA A 148 9.19 -6.02 -1.16
N LEU A 149 9.74 -7.21 -1.42
CA LEU A 149 9.93 -7.72 -2.78
C LEU A 149 8.60 -7.95 -3.50
N ALA A 150 7.61 -8.53 -2.83
CA ALA A 150 6.28 -8.71 -3.40
C ALA A 150 5.57 -7.38 -3.68
N LEU A 151 5.66 -6.41 -2.78
CA LEU A 151 5.12 -5.06 -2.99
C LEU A 151 5.80 -4.33 -4.16
N SER A 152 7.05 -4.67 -4.47
CA SER A 152 7.74 -4.17 -5.67
C SER A 152 7.03 -4.63 -6.95
N ILE A 153 6.47 -5.84 -6.96
CA ILE A 153 5.69 -6.38 -8.09
C ILE A 153 4.38 -5.58 -8.23
N ALA A 154 3.66 -5.32 -7.13
CA ALA A 154 2.50 -4.42 -7.15
C ALA A 154 2.85 -3.02 -7.68
N GLY A 155 3.97 -2.44 -7.24
CA GLY A 155 4.46 -1.16 -7.77
C GLY A 155 4.70 -1.19 -9.29
N GLY A 156 5.16 -2.33 -9.81
CA GLY A 156 5.25 -2.60 -11.25
C GLY A 156 3.89 -2.67 -11.94
N VAL A 157 2.92 -3.36 -11.35
CA VAL A 157 1.53 -3.41 -11.84
C VAL A 157 0.93 -2.00 -11.89
N PHE A 158 1.08 -1.20 -10.84
CA PHE A 158 0.57 0.18 -10.81
C PHE A 158 1.26 1.07 -11.85
N THR A 159 2.56 0.89 -12.08
CA THR A 159 3.27 1.56 -13.18
C THR A 159 2.71 1.15 -14.55
N TRP A 160 2.40 -0.13 -14.74
CA TRP A 160 1.77 -0.61 -15.98
C TRP A 160 0.35 -0.03 -16.17
N VAL A 161 -0.46 0.04 -15.11
CA VAL A 161 -1.78 0.68 -15.14
C VAL A 161 -1.65 2.16 -15.51
N TYR A 162 -0.70 2.87 -14.89
CA TYR A 162 -0.41 4.27 -15.19
C TYR A 162 -0.13 4.47 -16.69
N LEU A 163 0.81 3.70 -17.24
CA LEU A 163 1.18 3.81 -18.67
C LEU A 163 0.02 3.46 -19.60
N ARG A 164 -0.82 2.49 -19.24
CA ARG A 164 -2.05 2.18 -19.98
C ARG A 164 -3.06 3.33 -19.92
N GLY A 165 -3.19 3.99 -18.78
CA GLY A 165 -4.04 5.18 -18.65
C GLY A 165 -3.55 6.34 -19.52
N VAL A 166 -2.24 6.63 -19.51
CA VAL A 166 -1.60 7.61 -20.39
C VAL A 166 -1.86 7.28 -21.87
N LYS A 167 -1.70 6.02 -22.27
CA LYS A 167 -1.92 5.57 -23.67
C LYS A 167 -3.38 5.65 -24.10
N ARG A 168 -4.33 5.42 -23.18
CA ARG A 168 -5.78 5.47 -23.45
C ARG A 168 -6.33 6.89 -23.48
N SER A 169 -5.57 7.88 -23.02
CA SER A 169 -6.04 9.25 -23.02
C SER A 169 -6.20 9.77 -24.45
N LYS A 170 -7.38 10.32 -24.75
CA LYS A 170 -7.69 10.95 -26.04
C LYS A 170 -7.21 12.40 -26.12
N SER A 171 -6.73 12.98 -25.01
CA SER A 171 -6.23 14.35 -25.00
C SER A 171 -4.86 14.44 -25.65
N SER A 172 -4.61 15.52 -26.38
CA SER A 172 -3.28 15.90 -26.87
C SER A 172 -2.44 16.58 -25.77
N ASN A 173 -3.06 17.08 -24.70
CA ASN A 173 -2.35 17.76 -23.61
C ASN A 173 -1.60 16.75 -22.72
N PRO A 174 -0.26 16.81 -22.63
CA PRO A 174 0.55 15.87 -21.84
C PRO A 174 0.13 15.79 -20.36
N ALA A 175 -0.23 16.92 -19.75
CA ALA A 175 -0.64 16.96 -18.34
C ALA A 175 -1.96 16.21 -18.11
N VAL A 176 -2.90 16.30 -19.06
CA VAL A 176 -4.18 15.57 -18.99
C VAL A 176 -3.94 14.07 -19.16
N LYS A 177 -3.04 13.67 -20.06
CA LYS A 177 -2.67 12.26 -20.24
C LYS A 177 -2.03 11.67 -18.98
N ALA A 178 -1.06 12.37 -18.41
CA ALA A 178 -0.40 12.00 -17.17
C ALA A 178 -1.40 11.93 -16.00
N GLY A 179 -2.31 12.90 -15.90
CA GLY A 179 -3.38 12.92 -14.91
C GLY A 179 -4.34 11.74 -15.04
N GLN A 180 -4.69 11.33 -16.25
CA GLN A 180 -5.50 10.13 -16.46
C GLN A 180 -4.77 8.83 -16.06
N GLY A 181 -3.48 8.72 -16.40
CA GLY A 181 -2.64 7.62 -15.92
C GLY A 181 -2.60 7.54 -14.39
N LEU A 182 -2.41 8.69 -13.75
CA LEU A 182 -2.35 8.81 -12.31
C LEU A 182 -3.69 8.43 -11.66
N ALA A 183 -4.80 8.87 -12.22
CA ALA A 183 -6.14 8.53 -11.73
C ALA A 183 -6.42 7.03 -11.84
N ASP A 184 -6.13 6.42 -12.99
CA ASP A 184 -6.31 4.97 -13.20
C ASP A 184 -5.45 4.17 -12.19
N ALA A 185 -4.18 4.54 -11.99
CA ALA A 185 -3.28 3.87 -11.05
C ALA A 185 -3.73 4.07 -9.58
N THR A 186 -4.12 5.28 -9.21
CA THR A 186 -4.63 5.62 -7.87
C THR A 186 -5.87 4.79 -7.52
N LEU A 187 -6.80 4.62 -8.47
CA LEU A 187 -8.01 3.82 -8.26
C LEU A 187 -7.70 2.34 -8.08
N VAL A 188 -6.82 1.77 -8.92
CA VAL A 188 -6.38 0.37 -8.78
C VAL A 188 -5.65 0.15 -7.46
N HIS A 189 -4.77 1.07 -7.07
CA HIS A 189 -4.03 1.00 -5.82
C HIS A 189 -4.97 1.17 -4.61
N THR A 190 -5.97 2.05 -4.68
CA THR A 190 -7.01 2.16 -3.64
C THR A 190 -7.75 0.85 -3.46
N VAL A 191 -8.18 0.19 -4.54
CA VAL A 191 -8.82 -1.13 -4.46
C VAL A 191 -7.87 -2.16 -3.86
N HIS A 192 -6.62 -2.19 -4.32
CA HIS A 192 -5.61 -3.09 -3.77
C HIS A 192 -5.48 -2.95 -2.25
N ASN A 193 -5.37 -1.71 -1.76
CA ASN A 193 -5.24 -1.44 -0.34
C ASN A 193 -6.51 -1.81 0.44
N VAL A 194 -7.70 -1.49 -0.09
CA VAL A 194 -8.97 -1.86 0.57
C VAL A 194 -9.10 -3.37 0.70
N VAL A 195 -8.78 -4.12 -0.35
CA VAL A 195 -8.86 -5.58 -0.34
C VAL A 195 -7.78 -6.18 0.58
N ALA A 196 -6.54 -5.70 0.53
CA ALA A 196 -5.46 -6.20 1.37
C ALA A 196 -5.70 -5.90 2.87
N VAL A 197 -6.09 -4.67 3.21
CA VAL A 197 -6.42 -4.28 4.59
C VAL A 197 -7.68 -4.99 5.07
N GLY A 198 -8.70 -5.12 4.22
CA GLY A 198 -9.91 -5.87 4.54
C GLY A 198 -9.62 -7.34 4.86
N ALA A 199 -8.79 -8.01 4.05
CA ALA A 199 -8.36 -9.37 4.31
C ALA A 199 -7.57 -9.49 5.62
N ALA A 200 -6.64 -8.54 5.88
CA ALA A 200 -5.89 -8.50 7.14
C ALA A 200 -6.80 -8.30 8.36
N ALA A 201 -7.82 -7.44 8.26
CA ALA A 201 -8.80 -7.21 9.31
C ALA A 201 -9.65 -8.47 9.59
N VAL A 202 -10.08 -9.19 8.54
CA VAL A 202 -10.80 -10.47 8.70
C VAL A 202 -9.92 -11.49 9.42
N VAL A 203 -8.65 -11.65 9.02
CA VAL A 203 -7.72 -12.56 9.70
C VAL A 203 -7.53 -12.16 11.16
N LEU A 204 -7.40 -10.86 11.45
CA LEU A 204 -7.26 -10.37 12.82
C LEU A 204 -8.49 -10.68 13.69
N LEU A 205 -9.70 -10.66 13.14
CA LEU A 205 -10.94 -10.97 13.86
C LEU A 205 -11.17 -12.47 14.09
N LEU A 206 -10.44 -13.33 13.38
CA LEU A 206 -10.54 -14.79 13.50
C LEU A 206 -9.47 -15.39 14.45
N LEU A 207 -8.56 -14.58 14.97
CA LEU A 207 -7.50 -14.95 15.92
C LEU A 207 -7.88 -14.52 17.34
#